data_AF-A0A7S0ZRE2-F1
#
_entry.id   AF-A0A7S0ZRE2-F1
#
_cell.length_a   1.000
_cell.length_b   1.000
_cell.length_c   1.000
_cell.angle_alpha   90.00
_cell.angle_beta   90.00
_cell.angle_gamma   90.00
#
_symmetry.space_group_name_H-M   'P 1'
#
loop_
_entity.id
_entity.type
_entity.pdbx_description
1 polymer ?
#
loop_
_entity_poly.entity_id
_entity_poly.type
_entity_poly.pdbx_seq_one_letter_code
_entity_poly.pdbx_strand_id
1 'polypeptide(L)'
;ILDIDVQGAQQIKLKRQAKFIFISPPSLQELEERLRGRGTETEEKIQVRLKTAVGELDFRDKSPGFFDCELLNDDLHSTAARLTRAVAQWNPDILQFASDQEVLDNDSLIRALPRQRIATSKAGQVGEMLNANGLETSPASPVCT
;
A
#
# COMPACT_ATOMS: atom_id res chain seq x y z
N ILE A 1 -1.36 -11.03 -0.59
CA ILE A 1 -1.29 -9.96 -1.61
C ILE A 1 -0.34 -8.90 -1.09
N LEU A 2 0.52 -8.33 -1.93
CA LEU A 2 1.47 -7.27 -1.56
C LEU A 2 1.13 -6.03 -2.39
N ASP A 3 0.95 -4.90 -1.73
CA ASP A 3 0.83 -3.58 -2.36
C ASP A 3 2.12 -2.81 -2.10
N ILE A 4 2.93 -2.63 -3.14
CA ILE A 4 4.28 -2.07 -3.08
C ILE A 4 4.56 -1.29 -4.36
N ASP A 5 5.41 -0.26 -4.24
CA ASP A 5 5.89 0.50 -5.40
C ASP A 5 6.86 -0.32 -6.29
N VAL A 6 7.24 0.27 -7.41
CA VAL A 6 8.19 -0.31 -8.38
C VAL A 6 9.53 -0.69 -7.75
N GLN A 7 10.06 0.11 -6.82
CA GLN A 7 11.35 -0.17 -6.19
C GLN A 7 11.25 -1.41 -5.28
N GLY A 8 10.18 -1.50 -4.50
CA GLY A 8 9.84 -2.69 -3.72
C GLY A 8 9.66 -3.92 -4.59
N ALA A 9 8.95 -3.79 -5.72
CA ALA A 9 8.71 -4.88 -6.65
C ALA A 9 10.01 -5.45 -7.22
N GLN A 10 10.98 -4.61 -7.58
CA GLN A 10 12.30 -5.05 -8.04
C GLN A 10 13.02 -5.91 -6.99
N GLN A 11 12.99 -5.50 -5.72
CA GLN A 11 13.62 -6.24 -4.63
C GLN A 11 12.96 -7.60 -4.39
N ILE A 12 11.63 -7.69 -4.53
CA ILE A 12 10.89 -8.95 -4.39
C ILE A 12 11.19 -9.89 -5.56
N LYS A 13 11.28 -9.37 -6.79
CA LYS A 13 11.54 -10.18 -7.98
C LYS A 13 12.86 -10.95 -7.93
N LEU A 14 13.86 -10.41 -7.24
CA LEU A 14 15.15 -11.08 -6.99
C LEU A 14 15.07 -12.21 -5.97
N LYS A 15 14.07 -12.19 -5.07
CA LYS A 15 14.01 -13.07 -3.89
C LYS A 15 12.92 -14.13 -3.98
N ARG A 16 11.84 -13.87 -4.73
CA ARG A 16 10.66 -14.73 -4.79
C ARG A 16 10.06 -14.75 -6.18
N GLN A 17 9.60 -15.93 -6.58
CA GLN A 17 8.70 -16.06 -7.72
C GLN A 17 7.31 -15.59 -7.29
N ALA A 18 6.84 -14.52 -7.91
CA ALA A 18 5.52 -13.93 -7.70
C ALA A 18 4.99 -13.41 -9.04
N LYS A 19 3.68 -13.22 -9.14
CA LYS A 19 3.06 -12.52 -10.25
C LYS A 19 3.03 -11.02 -9.99
N PHE A 20 3.55 -10.25 -10.93
CA PHE A 20 3.61 -8.80 -10.86
C PHE A 20 2.53 -8.21 -11.75
N ILE A 21 1.56 -7.53 -11.14
CA ILE A 21 0.46 -6.88 -11.85
C ILE A 21 0.65 -5.38 -11.70
N PHE A 22 0.73 -4.67 -12.82
CA PHE A 22 0.78 -3.22 -12.84
C PHE A 22 -0.61 -2.66 -13.12
N ILE A 23 -1.06 -1.75 -12.26
CA ILE A 23 -2.34 -1.06 -12.43
C ILE A 23 -2.02 0.40 -12.80
N SER A 24 -2.12 0.73 -14.08
CA SER A 24 -1.80 2.05 -14.59
C SER A 24 -3.00 3.00 -14.45
N PRO A 25 -2.79 4.27 -14.09
CA PRO A 25 -3.83 5.28 -14.28
C PRO A 25 -4.15 5.44 -15.78
N PRO A 26 -5.37 5.86 -16.14
CA PRO A 26 -5.78 6.08 -17.53
C PRO A 26 -4.99 7.21 -18.19
N SER A 27 -4.72 8.27 -17.44
CA SER A 27 -3.77 9.32 -17.82
C SER A 27 -3.22 10.01 -16.57
N LEU A 28 -2.07 10.69 -16.71
CA LEU A 28 -1.53 11.52 -15.64
C LEU A 28 -2.45 12.70 -15.32
N GLN A 29 -3.10 13.26 -16.34
CA GLN A 29 -4.04 14.37 -16.18
C GLN A 29 -5.25 13.93 -15.34
N GLU A 30 -5.85 12.78 -15.66
CA GLU A 30 -6.96 12.25 -14.86
C GLU A 30 -6.53 11.93 -13.42
N LEU A 31 -5.31 11.43 -13.23
CA LEU A 31 -4.78 11.20 -11.88
C LEU A 31 -4.67 12.51 -11.11
N GLU A 32 -4.15 13.57 -11.73
CA GLU A 32 -4.06 14.90 -11.12
C GLU A 32 -5.46 15.46 -10.78
N GLU A 33 -6.40 15.41 -11.71
CA GLU A 33 -7.78 15.85 -11.50
C GLU A 33 -8.43 15.10 -10.34
N ARG A 34 -8.22 13.77 -10.24
CA ARG A 34 -8.72 12.94 -9.13
C ARG A 34 -8.08 13.31 -7.79
N LEU A 35 -6.78 13.60 -7.76
CA LEU A 35 -6.06 13.99 -6.53
C LEU A 35 -6.53 15.36 -6.04
N ARG A 36 -6.66 16.33 -6.96
CA ARG A 36 -7.15 17.69 -6.67
C ARG A 36 -8.62 17.69 -6.27
N GLY A 37 -9.46 16.93 -6.97
CA GLY A 37 -10.89 16.83 -6.72
C GLY A 37 -11.24 16.26 -5.34
N ARG A 38 -10.35 15.48 -4.73
CA ARG A 38 -10.53 14.99 -3.34
C ARG A 38 -10.38 16.11 -2.32
N GLY A 39 -9.60 17.16 -2.61
CA GLY A 39 -9.39 18.31 -1.71
C GLY A 39 -8.73 17.98 -0.36
N THR A 40 -8.27 16.74 -0.15
CA THR A 40 -7.70 16.26 1.12
C THR A 40 -6.18 16.40 1.18
N GLU A 41 -5.53 16.81 0.09
CA GLU A 41 -4.08 16.83 -0.05
C GLU A 41 -3.58 18.24 -0.36
N THR A 42 -2.36 18.56 0.10
CA THR A 42 -1.70 19.82 -0.23
C THR A 42 -1.04 19.73 -1.60
N GLU A 43 -0.78 20.88 -2.21
CA GLU A 43 -0.15 20.95 -3.53
C GLU A 43 1.17 20.18 -3.59
N GLU A 44 2.01 20.31 -2.56
CA GLU A 44 3.32 19.64 -2.50
C GLU A 44 3.17 18.11 -2.51
N LYS A 45 2.16 17.58 -1.84
CA LYS A 45 1.89 16.13 -1.82
C LYS A 45 1.37 15.64 -3.16
N ILE A 46 0.53 16.43 -3.83
CA ILE A 46 0.03 16.13 -5.18
C ILE A 46 1.21 16.05 -6.15
N GLN A 47 2.10 17.03 -6.14
CA GLN A 47 3.28 17.05 -7.01
C GLN A 47 4.22 15.86 -6.76
N VAL A 48 4.44 15.47 -5.50
CA VAL A 48 5.22 14.28 -5.17
C VAL A 48 4.57 13.02 -5.75
N ARG A 49 3.25 12.86 -5.60
CA ARG A 49 2.53 11.70 -6.14
C ARG A 49 2.54 11.64 -7.67
N LEU A 50 2.36 12.78 -8.33
CA LEU A 50 2.45 12.86 -9.79
C LEU A 50 3.86 12.51 -10.27
N LYS A 51 4.89 13.03 -9.60
CA LYS A 51 6.29 12.68 -9.92
C LYS A 51 6.56 11.18 -9.74
N THR A 52 6.03 10.57 -8.68
CA THR A 52 6.12 9.13 -8.48
C THR A 52 5.41 8.37 -9.61
N ALA A 53 4.18 8.74 -9.95
CA ALA A 53 3.42 8.09 -11.02
C ALA A 53 4.14 8.19 -12.38
N VAL A 54 4.73 9.34 -12.70
CA VAL A 54 5.59 9.50 -13.88
C VAL A 54 6.75 8.52 -13.85
N GLY A 55 7.47 8.43 -12.71
CA GLY A 55 8.59 7.51 -12.55
C GLY A 55 8.20 6.03 -12.69
N GLU A 56 7.01 5.66 -12.23
CA GLU A 56 6.48 4.30 -12.36
C GLU A 56 6.12 3.95 -13.81
N LEU A 57 5.48 4.88 -14.54
CA LEU A 57 5.19 4.73 -15.97
C LEU A 57 6.48 4.62 -16.79
N ASP A 58 7.45 5.49 -16.51
CA ASP A 58 8.77 5.46 -17.12
C ASP A 58 9.48 4.11 -16.92
N PHE A 59 9.40 3.57 -15.71
CA PHE A 59 9.98 2.26 -15.40
C PHE A 59 9.30 1.15 -16.18
N ARG A 60 7.97 1.17 -16.25
CA ARG A 60 7.17 0.22 -17.02
C ARG A 60 7.58 0.24 -18.50
N ASP A 61 7.71 1.43 -19.10
CA ASP A 61 8.11 1.57 -20.50
C ASP A 61 9.56 1.11 -20.75
N LYS A 62 10.47 1.36 -19.80
CA LYS A 62 11.90 0.97 -19.90
C LYS A 62 12.16 -0.50 -19.55
N SER A 63 11.20 -1.20 -18.96
CA SER A 63 11.37 -2.57 -18.43
C SER A 63 10.35 -3.55 -19.02
N PRO A 64 10.37 -3.78 -20.35
CA PRO A 64 9.46 -4.72 -20.98
C PRO A 64 9.62 -6.14 -20.39
N GLY A 65 8.50 -6.78 -20.04
CA GLY A 65 8.50 -8.10 -19.41
C GLY A 65 8.78 -8.09 -17.89
N PHE A 66 8.88 -6.91 -17.27
CA PHE A 66 8.93 -6.84 -15.81
C PHE A 66 7.60 -7.26 -15.18
N PHE A 67 6.49 -6.76 -15.71
CA PHE A 67 5.14 -7.07 -15.24
C PHE A 67 4.56 -8.23 -16.05
N ASP A 68 3.90 -9.16 -15.36
CA ASP A 68 3.20 -10.28 -15.99
C ASP A 68 1.85 -9.84 -16.58
N CYS A 69 1.25 -8.79 -16.01
CA CYS A 69 -0.06 -8.26 -16.42
C CYS A 69 -0.08 -6.74 -16.23
N GLU A 70 -0.62 -6.04 -17.22
CA GLU A 70 -0.86 -4.60 -17.18
C GLU A 70 -2.35 -4.32 -17.32
N LEU A 71 -2.90 -3.59 -16.36
CA LEU A 71 -4.31 -3.22 -16.30
C LEU A 71 -4.45 -1.71 -16.28
N LEU A 72 -5.29 -1.19 -17.17
CA LEU A 72 -5.70 0.22 -17.14
C LEU A 72 -6.78 0.38 -16.07
N ASN A 73 -6.66 1.41 -15.24
CA ASN A 73 -7.63 1.76 -14.19
C ASN A 73 -8.61 2.85 -14.65
N ASP A 74 -9.35 2.52 -15.71
CA ASP A 74 -10.37 3.37 -16.32
C ASP A 74 -11.72 3.26 -15.61
N ASP A 75 -12.25 2.04 -15.47
CA ASP A 75 -13.51 1.75 -14.78
C ASP A 75 -13.34 0.68 -13.70
N LEU A 76 -13.80 0.97 -12.48
CA LEU A 76 -13.64 0.11 -11.32
C LEU A 76 -14.14 -1.32 -11.58
N HIS A 77 -15.33 -1.47 -12.17
CA HIS A 77 -15.95 -2.79 -12.36
C HIS A 77 -15.19 -3.61 -13.40
N SER A 78 -14.89 -3.00 -14.55
CA SER A 78 -14.18 -3.67 -15.64
C SER A 78 -12.73 -4.00 -15.26
N THR A 79 -12.00 -3.08 -14.61
CA THR A 79 -10.63 -3.31 -14.12
C THR A 79 -10.62 -4.40 -13.05
N ALA A 80 -11.57 -4.40 -12.11
CA ALA A 80 -11.71 -5.45 -11.11
C ALA A 80 -11.99 -6.82 -11.75
N ALA A 81 -12.91 -6.89 -12.72
CA ALA A 81 -13.18 -8.14 -13.44
C ALA A 81 -11.95 -8.67 -14.19
N ARG A 82 -11.18 -7.79 -14.84
CA ARG A 82 -9.92 -8.14 -15.51
C ARG A 82 -8.85 -8.63 -14.53
N LEU A 83 -8.73 -7.98 -13.37
CA LEU A 83 -7.82 -8.39 -12.31
C LEU A 83 -8.18 -9.77 -11.77
N THR A 84 -9.45 -9.98 -11.42
CA THR A 84 -9.96 -11.27 -10.94
C THR A 84 -9.68 -12.38 -11.93
N ARG A 85 -9.93 -12.13 -13.22
CA ARG A 85 -9.63 -13.09 -14.29
C ARG A 85 -8.14 -13.42 -14.37
N ALA A 86 -7.27 -12.41 -14.31
CA ALA A 86 -5.82 -12.62 -14.37
C ALA A 86 -5.31 -13.44 -13.17
N VAL A 87 -5.81 -13.16 -11.97
CA VAL A 87 -5.45 -13.91 -10.75
C VAL A 87 -5.98 -15.34 -10.82
N ALA A 88 -7.22 -15.55 -11.25
CA ALA A 88 -7.84 -16.86 -11.39
C ALA A 88 -7.13 -17.76 -12.42
N GLN A 89 -6.66 -17.18 -13.52
CA GLN A 89 -5.86 -17.91 -14.51
C GLN A 89 -4.52 -18.37 -13.93
N TRP A 90 -3.92 -17.59 -13.02
CA TRP A 90 -2.65 -17.94 -12.39
C TRP A 90 -2.83 -18.97 -11.27
N ASN A 91 -3.83 -18.79 -10.42
CA ASN A 91 -4.12 -19.67 -9.30
C ASN A 91 -5.65 -19.89 -9.21
N PRO A 92 -6.18 -20.94 -9.84
CA PRO A 92 -7.61 -21.24 -9.85
C PRO A 92 -8.19 -21.46 -8.45
N ASP A 93 -7.38 -21.96 -7.52
CA ASP A 93 -7.82 -22.31 -6.17
C ASP A 93 -8.15 -21.08 -5.33
N ILE A 94 -7.60 -19.90 -5.66
CA ILE A 94 -7.92 -18.63 -4.97
C ILE A 94 -9.42 -18.30 -5.06
N LEU A 95 -10.09 -18.66 -6.16
CA LEU A 95 -11.52 -18.36 -6.33
C LEU A 95 -12.44 -19.31 -5.57
N GLN A 96 -11.98 -20.50 -5.17
CA GLN A 96 -12.79 -21.41 -4.35
C GLN A 96 -13.04 -20.84 -2.95
N PHE A 97 -12.15 -19.97 -2.45
CA PHE A 97 -12.34 -19.29 -1.18
C PHE A 97 -13.28 -18.08 -1.27
N ALA A 98 -13.57 -17.59 -2.48
CA ALA A 98 -14.46 -16.45 -2.69
C ALA A 98 -15.95 -16.86 -2.72
N SER A 99 -16.28 -18.13 -2.97
CA SER A 99 -17.66 -18.62 -2.90
C SER A 99 -18.18 -18.82 -1.47
N ASP A 100 -17.29 -18.87 -0.47
CA ASP A 100 -17.63 -19.12 0.93
C ASP A 100 -17.74 -17.85 1.78
N GLN A 101 -17.47 -16.67 1.21
CA GLN A 101 -17.63 -15.38 1.87
C GLN A 101 -18.38 -14.42 0.94
N GLU A 102 -19.57 -13.98 1.37
CA GLU A 102 -20.28 -12.83 0.79
C GLU A 102 -19.31 -11.65 0.64
N VAL A 103 -18.85 -11.39 -0.57
CA VAL A 103 -18.19 -10.13 -0.91
C VAL A 103 -18.74 -9.69 -2.23
N LEU A 104 -19.64 -8.71 -2.18
CA LEU A 104 -19.51 -7.42 -2.87
C LEU A 104 -20.74 -6.57 -2.55
N ASP A 105 -20.75 -5.97 -1.35
CA ASP A 105 -21.46 -4.72 -1.14
C ASP A 105 -20.44 -3.69 -0.64
N ASN A 106 -19.92 -2.91 -1.60
CA ASN A 106 -18.80 -1.99 -1.40
C ASN A 106 -19.12 -0.86 -0.39
N ASP A 107 -20.39 -0.61 -0.08
CA ASP A 107 -20.81 0.42 0.88
C ASP A 107 -20.55 0.06 2.35
N SER A 108 -20.50 -1.22 2.67
CA SER A 108 -20.34 -1.71 4.05
C SER A 108 -18.88 -1.62 4.53
N LEU A 109 -17.92 -1.82 3.63
CA LEU A 109 -16.48 -1.83 3.93
C LEU A 109 -15.93 -0.44 4.27
N ILE A 110 -16.42 0.62 3.61
CA ILE A 110 -15.98 2.00 3.88
C ILE A 110 -16.50 2.49 5.25
N ARG A 111 -17.65 1.99 5.70
CA ARG A 111 -18.25 2.34 7.00
C ARG A 111 -17.70 1.52 8.17
N ALA A 112 -17.19 0.32 7.91
CA ALA A 112 -16.71 -0.61 8.94
C ALA A 112 -15.25 -0.36 9.38
N LEU A 113 -14.49 0.49 8.69
CA LEU A 113 -13.12 0.79 9.09
C LEU A 113 -13.12 1.71 10.34
N PRO A 114 -12.52 1.28 11.47
CA PRO A 114 -12.33 2.18 12.60
C PRO A 114 -11.35 3.27 12.15
N ARG A 115 -11.80 4.53 12.15
CA ARG A 115 -10.94 5.69 11.93
C ARG A 115 -9.87 5.74 13.02
N GLN A 116 -8.73 5.09 12.81
CA GLN A 116 -7.57 5.33 13.63
C GLN A 116 -7.10 6.75 13.33
N ARG A 117 -7.32 7.65 14.30
CA ARG A 117 -6.68 8.97 14.36
C ARG A 117 -5.17 8.74 14.28
N ILE A 118 -4.58 9.12 13.16
CA ILE A 118 -3.15 9.40 13.14
C ILE A 118 -2.98 10.67 13.98
N ALA A 119 -2.57 10.50 15.24
CA ALA A 119 -2.10 11.60 16.06
C ALA A 119 -0.81 12.13 15.42
N THR A 120 -0.87 13.31 14.82
CA THR A 120 0.32 14.04 14.42
C THR A 120 1.01 14.54 15.67
N SER A 121 2.06 13.86 16.14
CA SER A 121 2.95 14.40 17.18
C SER A 121 3.85 15.46 16.56
N LYS A 122 3.70 16.71 16.99
CA LYS A 122 4.71 17.75 16.80
C LYS A 122 5.33 18.08 18.16
N ALA A 123 6.66 18.17 18.14
CA ALA A 123 7.55 18.78 19.13
C ALA A 123 7.78 18.00 20.44
N GLY A 124 9.06 17.96 20.82
CA GLY A 124 9.56 17.16 21.91
C GLY A 124 9.28 17.73 23.29
N GLN A 125 9.40 16.87 24.29
CA GLN A 125 10.17 17.09 25.50
C GLN A 125 10.26 15.78 26.28
N VAL A 126 11.39 15.66 26.96
CA VAL A 126 11.84 14.65 27.92
C VAL A 126 10.75 14.09 28.86
N GLY A 127 10.84 12.80 29.22
CA GLY A 127 10.07 12.24 30.34
C GLY A 127 9.94 10.72 30.35
N GLU A 128 10.82 10.08 31.12
CA GLU A 128 10.67 8.83 31.89
C GLU A 128 10.06 7.55 31.29
N MET A 129 10.90 6.51 31.34
CA MET A 129 10.58 5.09 31.21
C MET A 129 9.79 4.58 32.42
N LEU A 130 8.74 3.81 32.19
CA LEU A 130 8.21 2.85 33.18
C LEU A 130 8.13 1.47 32.53
N ASN A 131 8.90 0.53 33.09
CA ASN A 131 8.96 -0.86 32.66
C ASN A 131 7.99 -1.69 33.52
N ALA A 132 7.09 -2.42 32.86
CA ALA A 132 6.13 -3.31 33.50
C ALA A 132 6.77 -4.69 33.68
N ASN A 133 7.48 -4.92 34.79
CA ASN A 133 7.75 -6.24 35.36
C ASN A 133 8.28 -6.06 36.79
N GLY A 134 7.36 -6.08 37.75
CA GLY A 134 7.63 -5.92 39.17
C GLY A 134 8.35 -7.12 39.78
N LEU A 135 9.68 -7.03 39.84
CA LEU A 135 10.50 -7.77 40.79
C LEU A 135 11.53 -6.81 41.38
N GLU A 136 11.41 -6.59 42.70
CA GLU A 136 12.36 -5.84 43.52
C GLU A 136 13.69 -6.59 43.61
N THR A 137 14.80 -5.91 43.35
CA THR A 137 16.10 -6.28 43.96
C THR A 137 16.82 -5.02 44.43
N SER A 138 17.07 -5.01 45.74
CA SER A 138 17.70 -4.00 46.61
C SER A 138 19.06 -3.44 46.14
N PRO A 139 19.48 -2.23 46.56
CA PRO A 139 20.65 -1.53 46.03
C PRO A 139 21.95 -1.86 46.79
N ALA A 140 23.06 -2.01 46.08
CA ALA A 140 24.40 -2.02 46.67
C ALA A 140 25.40 -1.26 45.78
N SER A 141 25.65 -0.01 46.20
CA SER A 141 26.87 0.81 46.24
C SER A 141 27.95 0.81 45.12
N PRO A 142 28.58 1.98 44.89
CA PRO A 142 29.47 2.22 43.75
C PRO A 142 30.93 1.88 44.07
N VAL A 143 31.68 1.40 43.07
CA VAL A 143 33.14 1.50 43.07
C VAL A 143 33.58 2.15 41.76
N CYS A 144 34.20 3.31 41.93
CA CYS A 144 34.97 4.07 40.96
C CYS A 144 36.38 3.48 40.88
N THR A 145 36.90 3.18 39.69
CA THR A 145 38.13 3.76 39.07
C THR A 145 38.28 3.18 37.67
#